data_AF-A0A383BRU5-F1
#
_entry.id   AF-A0A383BRU5-F1
#
_cell.length_a   1.000
_cell.length_b   1.000
_cell.length_c   1.000
_cell.angle_alpha   90.00
_cell.angle_beta   90.00
_cell.angle_gamma   90.00
#
_symmetry.space_group_name_H-M   'P 1'
#
loop_
_entity.id
_entity.type
_entity.pdbx_description
1 polymer ?
#
loop_
_entity_poly.entity_id
_entity_poly.type
_entity_poly.pdbx_seq_one_letter_code
_entity_poly.pdbx_strand_id
1 'polypeptide(L)'
;MSLQDAKVAKGVVAGPANQRAGGRMAEFKLALKVEYLKPGEMVKVDISATPVLIGNVDGEFFAVSNICPHSVRPMLEHKSSMHNNQVKCPHHGSIFDVATGSLVKGLATESLETYEVRVMGDDVFVKVGS
;
A
#
# COMPACT_ATOMS: atom_id res chain seq x y z
N MET A 1 -31.92 -15.18 18.94
CA MET A 1 -31.42 -15.00 17.56
C MET A 1 -30.18 -14.13 17.68
N SER A 2 -29.03 -14.81 17.76
CA SER A 2 -27.77 -14.20 18.21
C SER A 2 -27.14 -13.38 17.10
N LEU A 3 -26.80 -12.13 17.43
CA LEU A 3 -25.81 -11.33 16.73
C LEU A 3 -24.41 -11.89 17.03
N GLN A 4 -23.41 -11.47 16.23
CA GLN A 4 -21.96 -11.79 16.23
C GLN A 4 -21.61 -12.80 15.12
N ASP A 5 -20.73 -12.55 14.15
CA ASP A 5 -19.44 -11.84 14.20
C ASP A 5 -19.09 -11.09 12.89
N ALA A 6 -18.54 -9.88 13.06
CA ALA A 6 -17.99 -9.04 11.99
C ALA A 6 -16.60 -9.52 11.55
N LYS A 7 -16.36 -9.55 10.24
CA LYS A 7 -15.04 -9.81 9.65
C LYS A 7 -14.08 -8.67 10.01
N VAL A 8 -12.98 -9.02 10.68
CA VAL A 8 -11.85 -8.12 10.94
C VAL A 8 -11.14 -7.83 9.61
N ALA A 9 -11.28 -6.61 9.10
CA ALA A 9 -10.32 -6.03 8.17
C ALA A 9 -9.09 -5.64 9.00
N LYS A 10 -8.01 -6.44 8.92
CA LYS A 10 -6.71 -6.06 9.47
C LYS A 10 -6.13 -5.01 8.53
N GLY A 11 -6.14 -3.74 8.92
CA GLY A 11 -5.50 -2.71 8.10
C GLY A 11 -5.85 -1.25 8.38
N VAL A 12 -6.57 -0.89 9.45
CA VAL A 12 -6.78 0.51 9.81
C VAL A 12 -6.68 0.67 11.31
N VAL A 13 -5.56 1.22 11.79
CA VAL A 13 -5.54 1.87 13.11
C VAL A 13 -5.78 3.36 12.89
N ALA A 14 -7.05 3.74 12.88
CA ALA A 14 -7.43 5.10 13.26
C ALA A 14 -7.04 5.29 14.73
N GLY A 15 -5.82 5.77 14.97
CA GLY A 15 -5.30 6.03 16.31
C GLY A 15 -6.03 7.21 16.95
N PRO A 16 -6.28 7.19 18.28
CA PRO A 16 -6.91 8.30 18.96
C PRO A 16 -5.98 9.52 18.97
N ALA A 17 -6.57 10.70 18.84
CA ALA A 17 -5.88 11.94 19.13
C ALA A 17 -5.36 11.92 20.58
N ASN A 18 -4.08 12.26 20.74
CA ASN A 18 -3.34 12.46 21.99
C ASN A 18 -2.68 11.22 22.60
N GLN A 19 -1.38 11.04 22.30
CA GLN A 19 -0.31 10.77 23.28
C GLN A 19 1.09 10.70 22.62
N ARG A 20 1.97 11.65 22.97
CA ARG A 20 3.45 11.66 22.81
C ARG A 20 3.99 11.58 21.36
N ALA A 21 3.86 12.68 20.62
CA ALA A 21 4.11 12.79 19.17
C ALA A 21 5.58 12.78 18.69
N GLY A 22 6.60 12.70 19.57
CA GLY A 22 8.01 12.86 19.14
C GLY A 22 8.68 11.60 18.58
N GLY A 23 8.36 10.42 19.10
CA GLY A 23 9.11 9.18 18.80
C GLY A 23 8.49 8.27 17.74
N ARG A 24 7.17 8.27 17.59
CA ARG A 24 6.44 7.35 16.68
C ARG A 24 6.31 7.83 15.24
N MET A 25 6.80 9.04 14.94
CA MET A 25 6.80 9.62 13.58
C MET A 25 8.18 9.65 12.93
N ALA A 26 9.26 9.46 13.69
CA ALA A 26 10.62 9.43 13.15
C ALA A 26 10.82 8.29 12.12
N GLU A 27 10.01 7.24 12.19
CA GLU A 27 10.02 6.10 11.27
C GLU A 27 9.17 6.33 10.00
N PHE A 28 8.26 7.31 10.02
CA PHE A 28 7.38 7.64 8.91
C PHE A 28 8.03 8.70 8.03
N LYS A 29 8.02 8.45 6.72
CA LYS A 29 8.61 9.35 5.73
C LYS A 29 7.51 9.87 4.80
N LEU A 30 7.58 11.15 4.48
CA LEU A 30 6.65 11.77 3.54
C LEU A 30 6.79 11.08 2.18
N ALA A 31 5.67 10.64 1.61
CA ALA A 31 5.61 9.95 0.33
C ALA A 31 5.05 10.84 -0.78
N LEU A 32 3.86 11.40 -0.58
CA LEU A 32 3.21 12.32 -1.51
C LEU A 32 2.13 13.15 -0.81
N LYS A 33 1.56 14.13 -1.51
CA LYS A 33 0.30 14.78 -1.12
C LYS A 33 -0.90 13.99 -1.60
N VAL A 34 -1.98 13.99 -0.81
CA VAL A 34 -3.25 13.33 -1.13
C VAL A 34 -3.78 13.73 -2.51
N GLU A 35 -3.68 15.01 -2.87
CA GLU A 35 -4.19 15.54 -4.15
C GLU A 35 -3.50 14.96 -5.40
N TYR A 36 -2.30 14.40 -5.25
CA TYR A 36 -1.52 13.86 -6.38
C TYR A 36 -1.91 12.44 -6.77
N LEU A 37 -2.80 11.78 -6.02
CA LEU A 37 -3.21 10.41 -6.31
C LEU A 37 -4.70 10.22 -6.03
N LYS A 38 -5.50 10.21 -7.10
CA LYS A 38 -6.96 10.10 -7.02
C LYS A 38 -7.39 8.66 -6.72
N PRO A 39 -8.61 8.45 -6.20
CA PRO A 39 -9.17 7.11 -6.06
C PRO A 39 -9.10 6.30 -7.37
N GLY A 40 -8.65 5.06 -7.28
CA GLY A 40 -8.42 4.17 -8.43
C GLY A 40 -7.02 4.31 -9.05
N GLU A 41 -6.21 5.28 -8.64
CA GLU A 41 -4.84 5.46 -9.15
C GLU A 41 -3.79 4.79 -8.25
N MET A 42 -2.62 4.57 -8.82
CA MET A 42 -1.44 4.10 -8.10
C MET A 42 -0.16 4.76 -8.63
N VAL A 43 0.84 4.92 -7.77
CA VAL A 43 2.12 5.58 -8.09
C VAL A 43 3.27 4.85 -7.42
N LYS A 44 4.43 4.86 -8.07
CA LYS A 44 5.69 4.43 -7.45
C LYS A 44 6.37 5.64 -6.79
N VAL A 45 6.77 5.49 -5.54
CA VAL A 45 7.66 6.42 -4.82
C VAL A 45 8.87 5.66 -4.29
N ASP A 46 10.05 6.28 -4.35
CA ASP A 46 11.26 5.72 -3.75
C ASP A 46 11.49 6.38 -2.39
N ILE A 47 11.29 5.63 -1.31
CA ILE A 47 11.43 6.13 0.06
C ILE A 47 12.68 5.50 0.66
N SER A 48 13.73 6.29 0.87
CA SER A 48 15.03 5.79 1.37
C SER A 48 15.55 4.57 0.59
N ALA A 49 15.54 4.68 -0.74
CA ALA A 49 15.90 3.62 -1.68
C ALA A 49 15.01 2.36 -1.67
N THR A 50 13.91 2.35 -0.90
CA THR A 50 12.88 1.31 -0.96
C THR A 50 11.82 1.72 -1.99
N PRO A 51 11.63 0.95 -3.09
CA PRO A 51 10.63 1.26 -4.09
C PRO A 51 9.24 0.81 -3.62
N VAL A 52 8.37 1.77 -3.34
CA VAL A 52 7.02 1.56 -2.80
C VAL A 52 5.99 1.88 -3.87
N LEU A 53 5.01 0.99 -4.05
CA LEU A 53 3.80 1.23 -4.82
C LEU A 53 2.71 1.67 -3.86
N ILE A 54 2.22 2.90 -4.04
CA ILE A 54 1.11 3.45 -3.27
C ILE A 54 -0.14 3.41 -4.16
N GLY A 55 -1.22 2.83 -3.66
CA GLY A 55 -2.53 2.86 -4.30
C GLY A 55 -3.54 3.64 -3.46
N ASN A 56 -4.42 4.37 -4.13
CA ASN A 56 -5.60 4.98 -3.51
C ASN A 56 -6.82 4.11 -3.85
N VAL A 57 -7.21 3.25 -2.93
CA VAL A 57 -8.37 2.34 -3.07
C VAL A 57 -9.57 3.02 -2.42
N ASP A 58 -10.52 3.45 -3.24
CA ASP A 58 -11.79 4.07 -2.79
C ASP A 58 -11.63 5.25 -1.82
N GLY A 59 -10.53 6.01 -1.92
CA GLY A 59 -10.21 7.16 -1.05
C GLY A 59 -9.24 6.84 0.08
N GLU A 60 -8.88 5.57 0.26
CA GLU A 60 -7.95 5.11 1.28
C GLU A 60 -6.59 4.72 0.69
N PHE A 61 -5.51 5.13 1.35
CA PHE A 61 -4.15 4.94 0.85
C PHE A 61 -3.51 3.68 1.42
N PHE A 62 -2.99 2.85 0.52
CA PHE A 62 -2.27 1.61 0.85
C PHE A 62 -0.90 1.64 0.19
N ALA A 63 0.07 0.99 0.84
CA ALA A 63 1.44 0.91 0.34
C ALA A 63 1.93 -0.54 0.36
N VAL A 64 2.44 -0.99 -0.78
CA VAL A 64 3.06 -2.30 -0.98
C VAL A 64 4.41 -2.16 -1.67
N SER A 65 5.22 -3.21 -1.66
CA SER A 65 6.44 -3.24 -2.44
C SER A 65 6.13 -3.05 -3.93
N ASN A 66 6.88 -2.17 -4.58
CA ASN A 66 6.86 -2.10 -6.03
C ASN A 66 7.67 -3.24 -6.66
N ILE A 67 8.14 -4.24 -5.92
CA ILE A 67 8.93 -5.37 -6.46
C ILE A 67 8.09 -6.65 -6.40
N CYS A 68 7.85 -7.22 -7.57
CA CYS A 68 7.20 -8.52 -7.70
C CYS A 68 8.11 -9.62 -7.13
N PRO A 69 7.66 -10.42 -6.14
CA PRO A 69 8.48 -11.46 -5.52
C PRO A 69 8.77 -12.63 -6.47
N HIS A 70 8.02 -12.78 -7.57
CA HIS A 70 8.23 -13.86 -8.54
C HIS A 70 9.61 -13.78 -9.22
N SER A 71 10.03 -12.60 -9.65
CA SER A 71 11.27 -12.44 -10.43
C SER A 71 12.04 -11.15 -10.13
N VAL A 72 11.76 -10.53 -8.98
CA VAL A 72 12.39 -9.28 -8.51
C VAL A 72 12.35 -8.18 -9.57
N ARG A 73 11.14 -7.90 -10.07
CA ARG A 73 10.90 -6.89 -11.12
C ARG A 73 9.84 -5.88 -10.69
N PRO A 74 9.88 -4.64 -11.21
CA PRO A 74 8.91 -3.61 -10.86
C PRO A 74 7.45 -4.02 -11.14
N MET A 75 6.54 -3.67 -10.22
CA MET A 75 5.09 -3.84 -10.37
C MET A 75 4.49 -2.74 -11.23
N LEU A 76 4.93 -1.50 -11.01
CA LEU A 76 4.50 -0.33 -11.78
C LEU A 76 5.55 0.01 -12.84
N GLU A 77 5.21 -0.26 -14.10
CA GLU A 77 5.95 0.22 -15.27
C GLU A 77 4.98 0.81 -16.29
N HIS A 78 5.42 1.83 -17.03
CA HIS A 78 4.74 2.41 -18.19
C HIS A 78 3.21 2.59 -18.06
N LYS A 79 2.45 1.56 -18.45
CA LYS A 79 0.98 1.55 -18.57
C LYS A 79 0.28 0.69 -17.49
N SER A 80 0.98 0.29 -16.44
CA SER A 80 0.37 -0.40 -15.30
C SER A 80 -0.72 0.49 -14.70
N SER A 81 -1.90 -0.09 -14.45
CA SER A 81 -3.04 0.57 -13.80
C SER A 81 -3.66 -0.38 -12.78
N MET A 82 -4.37 0.20 -11.81
CA MET A 82 -5.12 -0.57 -10.83
C MET A 82 -6.52 -0.85 -11.37
N HIS A 83 -7.01 -2.08 -11.16
CA HIS A 83 -8.37 -2.48 -11.53
C HIS A 83 -8.94 -3.38 -10.44
N ASN A 84 -10.13 -3.05 -9.93
CA ASN A 84 -10.74 -3.76 -8.79
C ASN A 84 -9.77 -3.93 -7.61
N ASN A 85 -9.05 -2.85 -7.25
CA ASN A 85 -8.06 -2.83 -6.16
C ASN A 85 -6.86 -3.76 -6.38
N GLN A 86 -6.68 -4.24 -7.61
CA GLN A 86 -5.61 -5.17 -7.96
C GLN A 86 -4.63 -4.55 -8.94
N VAL A 87 -3.36 -4.89 -8.76
CA VAL A 87 -2.28 -4.57 -9.69
C VAL A 87 -1.77 -5.85 -10.34
N LYS A 88 -1.62 -5.82 -11.67
CA LYS A 88 -1.03 -6.90 -12.45
C LYS A 88 0.43 -6.58 -12.74
N CYS A 89 1.33 -7.48 -12.34
CA CYS A 89 2.74 -7.43 -12.71
C CYS A 89 2.88 -7.47 -14.24
N PRO A 90 3.51 -6.45 -14.88
CA PRO A 90 3.58 -6.33 -16.32
C PRO A 90 4.49 -7.39 -16.96
N HIS A 91 5.39 -8.01 -16.19
CA HIS A 91 6.39 -8.95 -16.71
C HIS A 91 5.80 -10.35 -16.95
N HIS A 92 5.15 -10.93 -15.94
CA HIS A 92 4.67 -12.32 -16.01
C HIS A 92 3.20 -12.49 -15.57
N GLY A 93 2.51 -11.39 -15.27
CA GLY A 93 1.07 -11.38 -15.11
C GLY A 93 0.53 -11.81 -13.74
N SER A 94 1.35 -11.98 -12.71
CA SER A 94 0.86 -12.16 -11.34
C SER A 94 0.07 -10.94 -10.89
N ILE A 95 -1.08 -11.18 -10.25
CA ILE A 95 -2.04 -10.17 -9.81
C ILE A 95 -2.05 -10.15 -8.29
N PHE A 96 -1.96 -8.96 -7.72
CA PHE A 96 -1.93 -8.74 -6.28
C PHE A 96 -2.99 -7.73 -5.88
N ASP A 97 -3.59 -7.95 -4.73
CA ASP A 97 -4.46 -6.98 -4.08
C ASP A 97 -3.60 -5.86 -3.47
N VAL A 98 -3.87 -4.61 -3.82
CA VAL A 98 -3.05 -3.44 -3.42
C VAL A 98 -3.28 -3.08 -1.95
N ALA A 99 -4.45 -3.37 -1.39
CA ALA A 99 -4.76 -3.05 0.01
C ALA A 99 -4.07 -3.99 1.00
N THR A 100 -3.92 -5.26 0.62
CA THR A 100 -3.40 -6.31 1.50
C THR A 100 -2.04 -6.86 1.07
N GLY A 101 -1.58 -6.55 -0.14
CA GLY A 101 -0.42 -7.17 -0.77
C GLY A 101 -0.64 -8.61 -1.24
N SER A 102 -1.80 -9.20 -0.94
CA SER A 102 -2.06 -10.64 -1.15
C SER A 102 -1.97 -11.02 -2.62
N LEU A 103 -1.33 -12.15 -2.91
CA LEU A 103 -1.39 -12.77 -4.23
C LEU A 103 -2.83 -13.23 -4.52
N VAL A 104 -3.41 -12.73 -5.61
CA VAL A 104 -4.74 -13.13 -6.08
C VAL A 104 -4.63 -14.28 -7.09
N LYS A 105 -3.70 -14.17 -8.04
CA LYS A 105 -3.49 -15.16 -9.11
C LYS A 105 -2.11 -14.98 -9.75
N GLY A 106 -1.46 -16.05 -10.16
CA GLY A 106 -0.28 -15.97 -11.02
C GLY A 106 0.82 -16.93 -10.63
N LEU A 107 2.05 -16.58 -11.00
CA LEU A 107 3.25 -17.41 -10.81
C LEU A 107 4.02 -17.09 -9.53
N ALA A 108 3.75 -15.94 -8.90
CA ALA A 108 4.34 -15.65 -7.61
C ALA A 108 3.89 -16.69 -6.59
N THR A 109 4.73 -16.96 -5.59
CA THR A 109 4.44 -17.87 -4.48
C THR A 109 4.28 -17.14 -3.15
N GLU A 110 4.51 -15.82 -3.14
CA GLU A 110 4.49 -14.95 -1.98
C GLU A 110 3.65 -13.70 -2.27
N SER A 111 3.19 -13.05 -1.21
CA SER A 111 2.50 -11.75 -1.27
C SER A 111 3.50 -10.60 -1.42
N LEU A 112 3.04 -9.44 -1.86
CA LEU A 112 3.83 -8.22 -1.75
C LEU A 112 4.01 -7.85 -0.28
N GLU A 113 5.19 -7.37 0.08
CA GLU A 113 5.41 -6.71 1.36
C GLU A 113 4.50 -5.48 1.47
N THR A 114 3.88 -5.29 2.62
CA THR A 114 3.01 -4.13 2.92
C THR A 114 3.73 -3.15 3.83
N TYR A 115 3.48 -1.86 3.66
CA TYR A 115 4.02 -0.80 4.51
C TYR A 115 2.90 -0.06 5.23
N GLU A 116 3.15 0.35 6.48
CA GLU A 116 2.17 1.14 7.25
C GLU A 116 2.05 2.55 6.64
N VAL A 117 0.81 2.96 6.38
CA VAL A 117 0.47 4.28 5.83
C VAL A 117 -0.22 5.12 6.90
N ARG A 118 0.11 6.41 6.95
CA ARG A 118 -0.61 7.41 7.74
C ARG A 118 -0.90 8.64 6.89
N VAL A 119 -2.13 9.13 6.95
CA VAL A 119 -2.52 10.40 6.34
C VAL A 119 -2.65 11.44 7.44
N MET A 120 -1.96 12.57 7.29
CA MET A 120 -2.00 13.70 8.24
C MET A 120 -2.22 15.00 7.48
N GLY A 121 -3.43 15.53 7.55
CA GLY A 121 -3.83 16.65 6.69
C GLY A 121 -3.75 16.21 5.23
N ASP A 122 -3.00 16.96 4.42
CA ASP A 122 -2.87 16.72 2.98
C ASP A 122 -1.68 15.81 2.62
N ASP A 123 -0.96 15.28 3.60
CA ASP A 123 0.28 14.53 3.40
C ASP A 123 0.09 13.03 3.72
N VAL A 124 0.58 12.18 2.81
CA VAL A 124 0.64 10.72 2.96
C VAL A 124 2.05 10.35 3.41
N PHE A 125 2.14 9.64 4.53
CA PHE A 125 3.38 9.13 5.10
C PHE A 125 3.41 7.61 5.06
N VAL A 126 4.59 7.05 4.81
CA VAL A 126 4.82 5.61 4.80
C VAL A 126 5.99 5.26 5.70
N LYS A 127 5.84 4.21 6.50
CA LYS A 127 6.93 3.63 7.30
C LYS A 127 7.68 2.58 6.47
N VAL A 128 8.95 2.86 6.17
CA VAL A 128 9.85 1.92 5.46
C VAL A 128 11.11 1.69 6.29
N GLY A 129 11.56 0.43 6.33
CA GLY A 129 12.70 0.00 7.15
C GLY A 129 12.33 -0.15 8.63
N SER A 130 12.74 -1.27 9.22
CA SER A 130 12.84 -1.47 10.67
C SER A 130 14.32 -1.43 11.05
#